data_AF-A0A388QN01-F1
#
_entry.id   AF-A0A388QN01-F1
#
_cell.length_a   1.000
_cell.length_b   1.000
_cell.length_c   1.000
_cell.angle_alpha   90.00
_cell.angle_beta   90.00
_cell.angle_gamma   90.00
#
_symmetry.space_group_name_H-M   'P 1'
#
loop_
_entity.id
_entity.type
_entity.pdbx_description
1 polymer ?
#
loop_
_entity_poly.entity_id
_entity_poly.type
_entity_poly.pdbx_seq_one_letter_code
_entity_poly.pdbx_strand_id
1 'polypeptide(L)'
;MTPLEQAIILWIHLLSAAIWVGGSLFIGIVFSPLLKTMFDSVEERLQLMIKVGKRFNKIAVPSLIILIGTGLYNSHVLLSKPNLLLATSYGNFLIIKIILVIALIITYVIHVRVIRKDVEDKIMSKQMSPHEIQKLRKKIIILGEITVVLSVAILFFASLLDVGV
;
A
#
# COMPACT_ATOMS: atom_id res chain seq x y z
N MET A 1 -25.45 -16.75 -1.22
CA MET A 1 -24.36 -16.76 -2.21
C MET A 1 -23.98 -18.18 -2.51
N THR A 2 -23.72 -18.49 -3.78
CA THR A 2 -23.21 -19.80 -4.17
C THR A 2 -21.74 -19.94 -3.73
N PRO A 3 -21.23 -21.18 -3.52
CA PRO A 3 -19.81 -21.39 -3.21
C PRO A 3 -18.87 -20.79 -4.28
N LEU A 4 -19.30 -20.82 -5.55
CA LEU A 4 -18.56 -20.24 -6.66
C LEU A 4 -18.42 -18.71 -6.54
N GLU A 5 -19.49 -17.99 -6.17
CA GLU A 5 -19.43 -16.54 -5.95
C GLU A 5 -18.43 -16.17 -4.87
N GLN A 6 -18.43 -16.90 -3.75
CA GLN A 6 -17.49 -16.67 -2.65
C GLN A 6 -16.04 -16.90 -3.08
N ALA A 7 -15.79 -17.99 -3.81
CA ALA A 7 -14.47 -18.30 -4.34
C ALA A 7 -13.96 -17.21 -5.30
N ILE A 8 -14.82 -16.69 -6.18
CA ILE A 8 -14.47 -15.59 -7.09
C ILE A 8 -14.09 -14.32 -6.32
N ILE A 9 -14.88 -13.94 -5.32
CA ILE A 9 -14.62 -12.75 -4.49
C ILE A 9 -13.29 -12.90 -3.75
N LEU A 10 -13.05 -14.06 -3.14
CA LEU A 10 -11.79 -14.35 -2.45
C LEU A 10 -10.61 -14.32 -3.42
N TRP A 11 -10.73 -14.95 -4.58
CA TRP A 11 -9.70 -14.95 -5.62
C TRP A 11 -9.34 -13.53 -6.08
N ILE A 12 -10.34 -12.68 -6.32
CA ILE A 12 -10.14 -11.26 -6.65
C ILE A 12 -9.46 -10.51 -5.51
N HIS A 13 -9.87 -10.75 -4.26
CA HIS A 13 -9.25 -10.14 -3.07
C HIS A 13 -7.75 -10.50 -2.98
N LEU A 14 -7.42 -11.79 -3.11
CA LEU A 14 -6.06 -12.30 -3.04
C LEU A 14 -5.18 -11.77 -4.19
N LEU A 15 -5.70 -11.73 -5.43
CA LEU A 15 -4.99 -11.16 -6.56
C LEU A 15 -4.69 -9.67 -6.35
N SER A 16 -5.68 -8.93 -5.84
CA SER A 16 -5.54 -7.50 -5.53
C SER A 16 -4.49 -7.25 -4.44
N ALA A 17 -4.48 -8.11 -3.41
CA ALA A 17 -3.49 -8.08 -2.35
C ALA A 17 -2.08 -8.41 -2.87
N ALA A 18 -1.95 -9.43 -3.73
CA ALA A 18 -0.67 -9.81 -4.33
C ALA A 18 -0.07 -8.67 -5.17
N ILE A 19 -0.89 -8.00 -5.98
CA ILE A 19 -0.46 -6.83 -6.76
C ILE A 19 0.01 -5.70 -5.84
N TRP A 20 -0.81 -5.34 -4.85
CA TRP A 20 -0.52 -4.21 -3.97
C TRP A 20 0.71 -4.47 -3.08
N VAL A 21 0.67 -5.54 -2.30
CA VAL A 21 1.71 -5.86 -1.31
C VAL A 21 2.98 -6.37 -1.99
N GLY A 22 2.85 -7.31 -2.92
CA GLY A 22 3.98 -7.87 -3.65
C GLY A 22 4.71 -6.82 -4.50
N GLY A 23 3.96 -5.98 -5.23
CA GLY A 23 4.54 -4.89 -6.00
C GLY A 23 5.24 -3.84 -5.14
N SER A 24 4.67 -3.50 -3.98
CA SER A 24 5.28 -2.55 -3.04
C SER A 24 6.55 -3.11 -2.40
N LEU A 25 6.55 -4.40 -2.02
CA LEU A 25 7.74 -5.11 -1.54
C LEU A 25 8.84 -5.15 -2.61
N PHE A 26 8.49 -5.46 -3.85
CA PHE A 26 9.44 -5.45 -4.96
C PHE A 26 10.08 -4.06 -5.14
N ILE A 27 9.28 -2.98 -5.10
CA ILE A 27 9.80 -1.62 -5.22
C ILE A 27 10.77 -1.29 -4.08
N GLY A 28 10.40 -1.62 -2.83
CA GLY A 28 11.20 -1.30 -1.65
C GLY A 28 12.47 -2.13 -1.51
N ILE A 29 12.39 -3.45 -1.72
CA ILE A 29 13.45 -4.40 -1.38
C ILE A 29 14.36 -4.68 -2.57
N VAL A 30 13.82 -4.69 -3.80
CA VAL A 30 14.59 -5.06 -5.00
C VAL A 30 14.93 -3.83 -5.82
N PHE A 31 13.92 -3.08 -6.24
CA PHE A 31 14.11 -1.98 -7.18
C PHE A 31 14.89 -0.80 -6.56
N SER A 32 14.51 -0.33 -5.36
CA SER A 32 15.17 0.82 -4.73
C SER A 32 16.67 0.58 -4.44
N PRO A 33 17.09 -0.59 -3.93
CA PRO A 33 18.52 -0.91 -3.80
C PRO A 33 19.24 -1.05 -5.14
N LEU A 34 18.62 -1.67 -6.15
CA LEU A 34 19.21 -1.81 -7.48
C LEU A 34 19.53 -0.45 -8.11
N LEU A 35 18.69 0.57 -7.91
CA LEU A 35 18.99 1.91 -8.41
C LEU A 35 20.26 2.52 -7.80
N LYS A 36 20.64 2.10 -6.59
CA LYS A 36 21.89 2.56 -5.96
C LYS A 36 23.13 2.01 -6.65
N THR A 37 23.02 0.86 -7.34
CA THR A 37 24.15 0.23 -8.04
C THR A 37 24.25 0.67 -9.50
N MET A 38 23.19 1.26 -10.07
CA MET A 38 23.14 1.64 -11.49
C MET A 38 23.45 3.12 -11.77
N PHE A 39 23.23 3.99 -10.78
CA PHE A 39 23.37 5.45 -10.94
C PHE A 39 24.13 6.00 -9.76
N ASP A 40 25.02 6.99 -9.94
CA ASP A 40 25.68 7.67 -8.82
C ASP A 40 24.88 8.88 -8.32
N SER A 41 24.14 9.54 -9.21
CA SER A 41 23.34 10.72 -8.88
C SER A 41 22.08 10.35 -8.09
N VAL A 42 21.90 11.00 -6.94
CA VAL A 42 20.67 10.90 -6.13
C VAL A 42 19.45 11.42 -6.90
N GLU A 43 19.64 12.43 -7.75
CA GLU A 43 18.58 13.01 -8.57
C GLU A 43 18.08 11.99 -9.60
N GLU A 44 18.98 11.36 -10.37
CA GLU A 44 18.61 10.36 -11.38
C GLU A 44 17.86 9.17 -10.78
N ARG A 45 18.33 8.68 -9.63
CA ARG A 45 17.65 7.64 -8.86
C ARG A 45 16.22 8.07 -8.50
N LEU A 46 16.06 9.29 -7.99
CA LEU A 46 14.75 9.83 -7.61
C LEU A 46 13.82 9.99 -8.82
N GLN A 47 14.33 10.51 -9.93
CA GLN A 47 13.59 10.66 -11.19
C GLN A 47 13.02 9.32 -11.67
N LEU A 48 13.85 8.27 -11.63
CA LEU A 48 13.44 6.93 -12.06
C LEU A 48 12.46 6.29 -11.06
N MET A 49 12.67 6.46 -9.75
CA MET A 49 11.72 6.04 -8.71
C MET A 49 10.33 6.66 -8.93
N ILE A 50 10.26 7.96 -9.23
CA ILE A 50 8.99 8.66 -9.50
C ILE A 50 8.32 8.11 -10.76
N LYS A 51 9.08 7.94 -11.86
CA LYS A 51 8.55 7.39 -13.12
C LYS A 51 7.99 5.99 -12.96
N VAL A 52 8.73 5.10 -12.30
CA VAL A 52 8.30 3.71 -12.04
C VAL A 52 7.13 3.69 -11.06
N GLY A 53 7.18 4.45 -9.97
CA GLY A 53 6.09 4.56 -9.00
C GLY A 53 4.78 5.02 -9.63
N LYS A 54 4.82 6.02 -10.53
CA LYS A 54 3.62 6.47 -11.27
C LYS A 54 3.05 5.38 -12.19
N ARG A 55 3.91 4.60 -12.85
CA ARG A 55 3.47 3.47 -13.68
C ARG A 55 2.86 2.37 -12.84
N PHE A 56 3.50 2.01 -11.73
CA PHE A 56 2.97 1.03 -10.78
C PHE A 56 1.61 1.47 -10.22
N ASN A 57 1.46 2.74 -9.83
CA ASN A 57 0.22 3.26 -9.26
C ASN A 57 -0.99 3.18 -10.20
N LYS A 58 -0.79 3.12 -11.53
CA LYS A 58 -1.89 2.88 -12.48
C LYS A 58 -2.56 1.51 -12.29
N ILE A 59 -1.82 0.54 -11.74
CA ILE A 59 -2.30 -0.82 -11.48
C ILE A 59 -2.58 -1.00 -9.99
N ALA A 60 -1.69 -0.48 -9.13
CA ALA A 60 -1.77 -0.63 -7.69
C ALA A 60 -2.97 0.11 -7.07
N VAL A 61 -3.33 1.32 -7.56
CA VAL A 61 -4.48 2.05 -7.00
C VAL A 61 -5.81 1.32 -7.27
N PRO A 62 -6.11 0.89 -8.51
CA PRO A 62 -7.28 0.06 -8.75
C PRO A 62 -7.28 -1.22 -7.92
N SER A 63 -6.14 -1.90 -7.78
CA SER A 63 -6.06 -3.12 -6.96
C SER A 63 -6.34 -2.83 -5.48
N LEU A 64 -5.84 -1.72 -4.92
CA LEU A 64 -6.15 -1.31 -3.56
C LEU A 64 -7.65 -1.03 -3.37
N ILE A 65 -8.30 -0.35 -4.32
CA ILE A 65 -9.73 -0.07 -4.27
C ILE A 65 -10.54 -1.39 -4.25
N ILE A 66 -10.19 -2.33 -5.14
CA ILE A 66 -10.83 -3.65 -5.20
C ILE A 66 -10.59 -4.43 -3.91
N LEU A 67 -9.36 -4.39 -3.37
CA LEU A 67 -8.98 -5.05 -2.13
C LEU A 67 -9.81 -4.55 -0.95
N ILE A 68 -9.99 -3.23 -0.83
CA ILE A 68 -10.83 -2.62 0.20
C ILE A 68 -12.28 -3.02 0.01
N GLY A 69 -12.83 -2.90 -1.21
CA GLY A 69 -14.22 -3.23 -1.50
C GLY A 69 -14.57 -4.69 -1.17
N THR A 70 -13.73 -5.63 -1.60
CA THR A 70 -13.90 -7.05 -1.30
C THR A 70 -13.68 -7.36 0.18
N GLY A 71 -12.75 -6.67 0.87
CA GLY A 71 -12.55 -6.81 2.31
C GLY A 71 -13.75 -6.34 3.14
N LEU A 72 -14.34 -5.20 2.77
CA LEU A 72 -15.58 -4.68 3.37
C LEU A 72 -16.74 -5.63 3.12
N TYR A 73 -16.85 -6.15 1.89
CA TYR A 73 -17.85 -7.14 1.54
C TYR A 73 -17.75 -8.40 2.41
N ASN A 74 -16.56 -8.96 2.61
CA ASN A 74 -16.39 -10.15 3.45
C ASN A 74 -16.67 -9.89 4.94
N SER A 75 -16.55 -8.64 5.39
CA SER A 75 -16.67 -8.27 6.80
C SER A 75 -18.06 -7.75 7.20
N HIS A 76 -18.95 -7.48 6.23
CA HIS A 76 -20.19 -6.72 6.45
C HIS A 76 -21.09 -7.30 7.54
N VAL A 77 -21.28 -8.64 7.57
CA VAL A 77 -22.16 -9.31 8.53
C VAL A 77 -21.72 -9.08 9.96
N LEU A 78 -20.41 -9.19 10.23
CA LEU A 78 -19.87 -8.99 11.56
C LEU A 78 -19.87 -7.51 11.93
N LEU A 79 -19.58 -6.62 10.97
CA LEU A 79 -19.65 -5.17 11.16
C LEU A 79 -21.05 -4.67 11.54
N SER A 80 -22.10 -5.36 11.09
CA SER A 80 -23.49 -5.06 11.49
C SER A 80 -23.87 -5.57 12.89
N LYS A 81 -22.96 -6.23 13.63
CA LYS A 81 -23.22 -6.82 14.96
C LYS A 81 -22.21 -6.30 16.00
N PRO A 82 -22.41 -5.08 16.56
CA PRO A 82 -21.46 -4.42 17.47
C PRO A 82 -21.09 -5.26 18.69
N ASN A 83 -22.06 -5.99 19.24
CA ASN A 83 -21.87 -6.83 20.42
C ASN A 83 -20.89 -7.99 20.16
N LEU A 84 -20.88 -8.56 18.95
CA LEU A 84 -19.97 -9.66 18.59
C LEU A 84 -18.57 -9.16 18.22
N LEU A 85 -18.46 -7.92 17.72
CA LEU A 85 -17.19 -7.30 17.38
C LEU A 85 -16.28 -7.11 18.61
N LEU A 86 -16.86 -6.71 19.74
CA LEU A 86 -16.09 -6.42 20.95
C LEU A 86 -15.94 -7.63 21.88
N ALA A 87 -16.80 -8.64 21.73
CA ALA A 87 -16.81 -9.82 22.60
C ALA A 87 -15.91 -10.97 22.12
N THR A 88 -15.37 -10.90 20.89
CA THR A 88 -14.62 -12.01 20.28
C THR A 88 -13.22 -11.60 19.86
N SER A 89 -12.25 -12.52 19.95
CA SER A 89 -10.88 -12.33 19.43
C SER A 89 -10.91 -11.97 17.94
N TYR A 90 -11.74 -12.68 17.18
CA TYR A 90 -11.97 -12.41 15.76
C TYR A 90 -12.41 -10.96 15.51
N GLY A 91 -13.39 -10.47 16.27
CA GLY A 91 -13.89 -9.11 16.15
C GLY A 91 -12.82 -8.05 16.46
N ASN A 92 -12.00 -8.28 17.50
CA ASN A 92 -10.87 -7.42 17.83
C ASN A 92 -9.82 -7.39 16.71
N PHE A 93 -9.46 -8.53 16.13
CA PHE A 93 -8.54 -8.58 14.99
C PHE A 93 -9.09 -7.88 13.76
N LEU A 94 -10.40 -7.98 13.50
CA LEU A 94 -11.05 -7.26 12.42
C LEU A 94 -10.99 -5.75 12.63
N ILE A 95 -11.24 -5.26 13.85
CA ILE A 95 -11.13 -3.84 14.19
C ILE A 95 -9.70 -3.33 13.96
N ILE A 96 -8.69 -4.06 14.44
CA ILE A 96 -7.28 -3.69 14.24
C ILE A 96 -6.96 -3.66 12.74
N LYS A 97 -7.40 -4.67 11.97
CA LYS A 97 -7.21 -4.69 10.52
C LYS A 97 -7.82 -3.46 9.84
N ILE A 98 -9.01 -3.03 10.24
CA ILE A 98 -9.67 -1.84 9.70
C ILE A 98 -8.88 -0.57 10.03
N ILE A 99 -8.41 -0.43 11.27
CA ILE A 99 -7.56 0.72 11.67
C ILE A 99 -6.27 0.75 10.83
N LEU A 100 -5.64 -0.40 10.62
CA LEU A 100 -4.44 -0.51 9.78
C LEU A 100 -4.74 -0.13 8.32
N VAL A 101 -5.88 -0.55 7.76
CA VAL A 101 -6.30 -0.16 6.41
C VAL A 101 -6.53 1.36 6.31
N ILE A 102 -7.16 1.98 7.32
CA ILE A 102 -7.34 3.44 7.37
C ILE A 102 -5.98 4.15 7.43
N ALA A 103 -5.08 3.69 8.29
CA ALA A 103 -3.72 4.22 8.38
C ALA A 103 -2.98 4.10 7.04
N LEU A 104 -3.08 2.92 6.38
CA LEU A 104 -2.51 2.67 5.06
C LEU A 104 -3.02 3.69 4.03
N ILE A 105 -4.33 3.91 3.96
CA ILE A 105 -4.94 4.86 3.02
C ILE A 105 -4.41 6.27 3.27
N ILE A 106 -4.38 6.72 4.53
CA ILE A 106 -3.88 8.05 4.90
C ILE A 106 -2.40 8.18 4.50
N THR A 107 -1.55 7.23 4.88
CA THR A 107 -0.12 7.23 4.54
C THR A 107 0.07 7.24 3.02
N TYR A 108 -0.66 6.41 2.28
CA TYR A 108 -0.56 6.33 0.83
C TYR A 108 -1.00 7.61 0.13
N VAL A 109 -2.10 8.22 0.57
CA VAL A 109 -2.55 9.52 0.06
C VAL A 109 -1.49 10.60 0.31
N ILE A 110 -0.88 10.62 1.50
CA ILE A 110 0.24 11.52 1.80
C ILE A 110 1.43 11.22 0.88
N HIS A 111 1.78 9.95 0.69
CA HIS A 111 2.88 9.52 -0.18
C HIS A 111 2.72 10.03 -1.61
N VAL A 112 1.53 9.86 -2.20
CA VAL A 112 1.23 10.36 -3.56
C VAL A 112 1.25 11.89 -3.60
N ARG A 113 0.71 12.58 -2.58
CA ARG A 113 0.68 14.05 -2.53
C ARG A 113 2.06 14.69 -2.35
N VAL A 114 3.02 13.97 -1.78
CA VAL A 114 4.42 14.45 -1.69
C VAL A 114 5.04 14.58 -3.09
N ILE A 115 4.64 13.73 -4.04
CA ILE A 115 5.09 13.74 -5.44
C ILE A 115 4.02 14.42 -6.30
N ARG A 116 3.65 15.64 -5.93
CA ARG A 116 2.73 16.48 -6.71
C ARG A 116 3.41 17.03 -7.96
N LYS A 117 2.59 17.41 -8.97
CA LYS A 117 3.08 17.81 -10.31
C LYS A 117 4.15 18.90 -10.26
N ASP A 118 3.98 19.93 -9.44
CA ASP A 118 4.95 21.02 -9.27
C ASP A 118 6.31 20.55 -8.74
N VAL A 119 6.32 19.56 -7.85
CA VAL A 119 7.56 18.97 -7.33
C VAL A 119 8.20 18.09 -8.40
N GLU A 120 7.40 17.30 -9.12
CA GLU A 120 7.87 16.49 -10.25
C GLU A 120 8.51 17.37 -11.34
N ASP A 121 7.84 18.45 -11.76
CA ASP A 121 8.31 19.36 -12.80
C ASP A 121 9.67 19.97 -12.42
N LYS A 122 9.84 20.38 -11.16
CA LYS A 122 11.12 20.91 -10.65
C LYS A 122 12.26 19.90 -10.63
N ILE A 123 11.96 18.61 -10.39
CA ILE A 123 12.96 17.53 -10.44
C ILE A 123 13.31 17.22 -11.90
N MET A 124 12.31 17.20 -12.80
CA MET A 124 12.53 16.93 -14.22
C MET A 124 13.33 18.06 -14.91
N SER A 125 13.09 19.31 -14.51
CA SER A 125 13.79 20.49 -15.03
C SER A 125 15.13 20.78 -14.34
N LYS A 126 15.55 19.95 -13.38
CA LYS A 126 16.78 20.10 -12.58
C LYS A 126 16.86 21.45 -11.84
N GLN A 127 15.72 21.93 -11.35
CA GLN A 127 15.59 23.22 -10.66
C GLN A 127 15.60 23.11 -9.12
N MET A 128 15.79 21.91 -8.56
CA MET A 128 15.89 21.70 -7.11
C MET A 128 17.34 21.66 -6.64
N SER A 129 17.59 22.25 -5.47
CA SER A 129 18.90 22.14 -4.83
C SER A 129 19.18 20.69 -4.34
N PRO A 130 20.45 20.26 -4.23
CA PRO A 130 20.80 18.94 -3.73
C PRO A 130 20.21 18.62 -2.34
N HIS A 131 20.16 19.63 -1.46
CA HIS A 131 19.58 19.49 -0.13
C HIS A 131 18.07 19.20 -0.17
N GLU A 132 17.32 19.89 -1.04
CA GLU A 132 15.89 19.65 -1.22
C GLU A 132 15.61 18.26 -1.82
N ILE A 133 16.41 17.83 -2.80
CA ILE A 133 16.32 16.50 -3.40
C ILE A 133 16.51 15.42 -2.34
N GLN A 134 17.52 15.56 -1.47
CA GLN A 134 17.80 14.58 -0.42
C GLN A 134 16.69 14.53 0.63
N LYS A 135 16.17 15.68 1.06
CA LYS A 135 15.04 15.77 1.99
C LYS A 135 13.78 15.13 1.42
N LEU A 136 13.47 15.42 0.16
CA LEU A 136 12.32 14.86 -0.54
C LEU A 136 12.45 13.34 -0.69
N ARG A 137 13.60 12.85 -1.16
CA ARG A 137 13.88 11.42 -1.31
C ARG A 137 13.68 10.68 0.02
N LYS A 138 14.23 11.22 1.13
CA LYS A 138 14.06 10.60 2.46
C LYS A 138 12.59 10.50 2.85
N LYS A 139 11.80 11.56 2.62
CA LYS A 139 10.36 11.56 2.89
C LYS A 139 9.61 10.52 2.06
N ILE A 140 9.92 10.40 0.77
CA ILE A 140 9.31 9.41 -0.14
C ILE A 140 9.63 8.00 0.32
N ILE A 141 10.89 7.70 0.63
CA ILE A 141 11.33 6.36 1.08
C ILE A 141 10.64 5.97 2.38
N ILE A 142 10.67 6.84 3.40
CA ILE A 142 10.04 6.56 4.70
C ILE A 142 8.54 6.30 4.54
N LEU A 143 7.83 7.14 3.77
CA LEU A 143 6.40 6.93 3.52
C LEU A 143 6.13 5.63 2.76
N GLY A 144 7.01 5.26 1.83
CA GLY A 144 6.93 3.99 1.11
C GLY A 144 7.14 2.78 2.03
N GLU A 145 8.15 2.82 2.89
CA GLU A 145 8.43 1.78 3.89
C GLU A 145 7.27 1.61 4.88
N ILE A 146 6.73 2.71 5.41
CA ILE A 146 5.55 2.67 6.29
C ILE A 146 4.37 2.03 5.55
N THR A 147 4.13 2.40 4.28
CA THR A 147 3.07 1.81 3.45
C THR A 147 3.24 0.30 3.30
N VAL A 148 4.47 -0.18 3.07
CA VAL A 148 4.79 -1.61 2.96
C VAL A 148 4.56 -2.33 4.29
N VAL A 149 5.07 -1.78 5.40
CA VAL A 149 4.93 -2.39 6.73
C VAL A 149 3.46 -2.51 7.11
N LEU A 150 2.66 -1.44 6.93
CA LEU A 150 1.22 -1.49 7.15
C LEU A 150 0.54 -2.54 6.27
N SER A 151 0.93 -2.63 5.00
CA SER A 151 0.38 -3.61 4.06
C SER A 151 0.67 -5.06 4.47
N VAL A 152 1.89 -5.36 4.92
CA VAL A 152 2.28 -6.68 5.43
C VAL A 152 1.55 -6.99 6.74
N ALA A 153 1.42 -6.02 7.64
CA ALA A 153 0.64 -6.19 8.87
C ALA A 153 -0.84 -6.49 8.57
N ILE A 154 -1.46 -5.80 7.61
CA ILE A 154 -2.84 -6.07 7.18
C ILE A 154 -2.99 -7.50 6.65
N LEU A 155 -2.02 -8.00 5.87
CA LEU A 155 -2.02 -9.39 5.43
C LEU A 155 -1.92 -10.37 6.58
N PHE A 156 -1.05 -10.11 7.57
CA PHE A 156 -0.94 -10.95 8.75
C PHE A 156 -2.25 -11.01 9.54
N PHE A 157 -2.91 -9.86 9.76
CA PHE A 157 -4.23 -9.84 10.40
C PHE A 157 -5.29 -10.52 9.54
N ALA A 158 -5.19 -10.46 8.21
CA ALA A 158 -6.07 -11.24 7.33
C ALA A 158 -5.89 -12.75 7.55
N SER A 159 -4.65 -13.25 7.71
CA SER A 159 -4.42 -14.67 7.99
C SER A 159 -4.89 -15.09 9.38
N LEU A 160 -4.81 -14.22 10.40
CA LEU A 160 -5.36 -14.52 11.72
C LEU A 160 -6.88 -14.73 11.66
N LEU A 161 -7.58 -13.87 10.92
CA LEU A 161 -9.02 -13.97 10.70
C LEU A 161 -9.39 -15.24 9.91
N ASP A 162 -8.57 -15.63 8.92
CA ASP A 162 -8.81 -16.82 8.10
C ASP A 162 -8.68 -18.12 8.89
N VAL A 163 -7.67 -18.21 9.76
CA VAL A 163 -7.44 -19.37 10.65
C VAL A 163 -8.41 -19.38 11.85
N GLY A 164 -9.10 -18.27 12.12
CA GLY A 164 -10.12 -18.17 13.17
C GLY A 164 -9.57 -18.08 14.59
N VAL A 165 -8.35 -17.55 14.75
CA VAL A 165 -7.72 -17.26 16.05
C VAL A 165 -8.29 -15.99 16.67
#